data_AF-A0A1A0XDB4-F1
#
_entry.id   AF-A0A1A0XDB4-F1
#
_cell.length_a   1.000
_cell.length_b   1.000
_cell.length_c   1.000
_cell.angle_alpha   90.00
_cell.angle_beta   90.00
_cell.angle_gamma   90.00
#
_symmetry.space_group_name_H-M   'P 1'
#
loop_
_entity.id
_entity.type
_entity.pdbx_description
1 polymer ?
#
loop_
_entity_poly.entity_id
_entity_poly.type
_entity_poly.pdbx_seq_one_letter_code
_entity_poly.pdbx_strand_id
1 'polypeptide(L)'
;MGFLIGFSPWIIYWILVGNTSFRVAVIVALCLAVLAVAVQRLRKQPWHTLEAGAVLVFAMFTVLAFTVSDTFLERWLQPLGNAAIFLIALVGMVIGRPFVREYARASVTDDVARSDGFRVITSAMTWMWIAVFGVMTVVSLIPPLVQGDATIRDGASTLSIVCYWVVPFTLLGVAGTVSGVFPAWFSSHTDAIGKRQVAARPGDPVAQPDAPADVQDPRVVVRAPSTSRHDEPFSIGVDAAGIPDLTVSVSGQDLFGRPWRWQGRLAGTGQSVDDILWAMAFTGEPDRADLFIPPAEPWQLRIEASGGQHRSVVTRLRCATAPSVRVSEVDVDGRPGLLALPADGHARRAVVCFGGSEGGYDSQRATICALASRGIVALAYDWLDADPEAVPVAGIPLERFATAISWLSRRTDVDSTTVAALGISRGAEGVAATLAREPDLPVGALVLLSPSSVTWQAIGDGGEIPDTSSWSYRGQSCPYAPLPSGVLMPQLISNAWHLSRDVARNKPTLLRLAPAYSAGLDTVSRNRSQTADAVIASEKIACPILCVSGSDDHLWPSEQMADALLGRRQSQADRHIRYDGAGHLLRPGLYPSQVQVVGGIDLGGQPREHGMACLALTDEITGFLDSALA
;
A
#
# COMPACT_ATOMS: atom_id res chain seq x y z
N MET A 1 -29.00 13.73 -8.71
CA MET A 1 -30.11 14.27 -9.53
C MET A 1 -29.75 14.49 -11.01
N GLY A 2 -28.48 14.70 -11.40
CA GLY A 2 -28.12 14.93 -12.82
C GLY A 2 -28.38 13.77 -13.79
N PHE A 3 -28.19 12.51 -13.34
CA PHE A 3 -28.41 11.32 -14.16
C PHE A 3 -29.85 11.21 -14.69
N LEU A 4 -30.85 11.53 -13.88
CA LEU A 4 -32.26 11.46 -14.27
C LEU A 4 -32.63 12.45 -15.39
N ILE A 5 -31.92 13.58 -15.48
CA ILE A 5 -32.14 14.60 -16.52
C ILE A 5 -31.64 14.06 -17.87
N GLY A 6 -30.46 13.45 -17.91
CA GLY A 6 -29.89 12.86 -19.12
C GLY A 6 -30.70 11.69 -19.69
N PHE A 7 -31.30 10.88 -18.81
CA PHE A 7 -32.18 9.77 -19.21
C PHE A 7 -33.61 10.19 -19.49
N SER A 8 -34.02 11.43 -19.18
CA SER A 8 -35.42 11.85 -19.32
C SER A 8 -36.00 11.67 -20.74
N PRO A 9 -35.29 11.99 -21.85
CA PRO A 9 -35.84 11.76 -23.19
C PRO A 9 -36.05 10.27 -23.48
N TRP A 10 -35.15 9.42 -23.00
CA TRP A 10 -35.21 7.96 -23.14
C TRP A 10 -36.33 7.33 -22.32
N ILE A 11 -36.48 7.75 -21.06
CA ILE A 11 -37.55 7.27 -20.17
C ILE A 11 -38.92 7.64 -20.74
N ILE A 12 -39.10 8.90 -21.17
CA ILE A 12 -40.37 9.34 -21.77
C ILE A 12 -40.62 8.63 -23.09
N TYR A 13 -39.60 8.46 -23.94
CA TYR A 13 -39.71 7.68 -25.16
C TYR A 13 -40.20 6.25 -24.88
N TRP A 14 -39.58 5.55 -23.93
CA TRP A 14 -39.96 4.19 -23.55
C TRP A 14 -41.40 4.08 -22.99
N ILE A 15 -41.86 5.10 -22.26
CA ILE A 15 -43.25 5.16 -21.80
C ILE A 15 -44.21 5.37 -22.98
N LEU A 16 -43.86 6.25 -23.92
CA LEU A 16 -44.77 6.65 -25.00
C LEU A 16 -44.82 5.63 -26.15
N VAL A 17 -43.70 4.96 -26.46
CA VAL A 17 -43.56 4.10 -27.64
C VAL A 17 -44.52 2.89 -27.62
N GLY A 18 -44.85 2.38 -26.42
CA GLY A 18 -45.83 1.30 -26.24
C GLY A 18 -47.29 1.78 -26.15
N ASN A 19 -47.52 3.07 -25.89
CA ASN A 19 -48.83 3.60 -25.47
C ASN A 19 -49.42 4.66 -26.42
N THR A 20 -48.66 5.16 -27.38
CA THR A 20 -49.06 6.26 -28.28
C THR A 20 -48.59 6.01 -29.72
N SER A 21 -48.83 6.94 -30.63
CA SER A 21 -48.29 6.86 -31.99
C SER A 21 -46.78 7.11 -31.98
N PHE A 22 -46.04 6.36 -32.81
CA PHE A 22 -44.57 6.45 -32.86
C PHE A 22 -44.09 7.87 -33.17
N ARG A 23 -44.78 8.57 -34.08
CA ARG A 23 -44.48 9.97 -34.43
C ARG A 23 -44.56 10.88 -33.21
N VAL A 24 -45.60 10.74 -32.38
CA VAL A 24 -45.73 11.54 -31.14
C VAL A 24 -44.63 11.18 -30.16
N ALA A 25 -44.37 9.88 -29.94
CA ALA A 25 -43.33 9.43 -29.01
C ALA A 25 -41.94 9.98 -29.37
N VAL A 26 -41.53 9.91 -30.63
CA VAL A 26 -40.19 10.38 -31.06
C VAL A 26 -40.07 11.91 -31.10
N ILE A 27 -41.14 12.64 -31.47
CA ILE A 27 -41.14 14.11 -31.44
C ILE A 27 -41.05 14.62 -30.00
N VAL A 28 -41.84 14.06 -29.08
CA VAL A 28 -41.79 14.44 -27.67
C VAL A 28 -40.40 14.17 -27.10
N ALA A 29 -39.82 13.01 -27.39
CA ALA A 29 -38.46 12.67 -26.96
C ALA A 29 -37.40 13.62 -27.56
N LEU A 30 -37.52 13.98 -28.85
CA LEU A 30 -36.62 14.94 -29.49
C LEU A 30 -36.73 16.34 -28.84
N CYS A 31 -37.95 16.83 -28.61
CA CYS A 31 -38.17 18.10 -27.93
C CYS A 31 -37.55 18.11 -26.53
N LEU A 32 -37.70 17.02 -25.76
CA LEU A 32 -37.09 16.89 -24.45
C LEU A 32 -35.56 16.83 -24.52
N ALA A 33 -34.99 16.11 -25.49
CA ALA A 33 -33.55 16.05 -25.69
C ALA A 33 -32.95 17.44 -26.04
N VAL A 34 -33.60 18.18 -26.94
CA VAL A 34 -33.20 19.55 -27.30
C VAL A 34 -33.35 20.49 -26.11
N LEU A 35 -34.45 20.38 -25.36
CA LEU A 35 -34.68 21.18 -24.15
C LEU A 35 -33.61 20.90 -23.09
N ALA A 36 -33.24 19.64 -22.87
CA ALA A 36 -32.19 19.26 -21.92
C ALA A 36 -30.84 19.91 -22.29
N VAL A 37 -30.45 19.85 -23.57
CA VAL A 37 -29.23 20.53 -24.07
C VAL A 37 -29.34 22.05 -23.92
N ALA A 38 -30.50 22.65 -24.24
CA ALA A 38 -30.71 24.09 -24.11
C ALA A 38 -30.59 24.55 -22.64
N VAL A 39 -31.19 23.82 -21.70
CA VAL A 39 -31.07 24.09 -20.26
C VAL A 39 -29.62 23.97 -19.78
N GLN A 40 -28.87 22.97 -20.25
CA GLN A 40 -27.45 22.83 -19.94
C GLN A 40 -26.63 24.02 -20.45
N ARG A 41 -26.90 24.48 -21.68
CA ARG A 41 -26.26 25.66 -22.27
C ARG A 41 -26.56 26.92 -21.47
N LEU A 42 -27.82 27.13 -21.07
CA LEU A 42 -28.23 28.25 -20.21
C LEU A 42 -27.54 28.21 -18.84
N ARG A 43 -27.33 27.01 -18.29
CA ARG A 43 -26.59 26.80 -17.03
C ARG A 43 -25.06 26.82 -17.20
N LYS A 44 -24.55 27.14 -18.39
CA LYS A 44 -23.11 27.15 -18.73
C LYS A 44 -22.43 25.81 -18.42
N GLN A 45 -23.15 24.70 -18.52
CA GLN A 45 -22.61 23.36 -18.31
C GLN A 45 -21.92 22.83 -19.58
N PRO A 46 -20.88 21.98 -19.44
CA PRO A 46 -20.22 21.36 -20.58
C PRO A 46 -21.19 20.45 -21.36
N TRP A 47 -20.89 20.17 -22.63
CA TRP A 47 -21.61 19.13 -23.38
C TRP A 47 -21.47 17.79 -22.68
N HIS A 48 -22.57 17.09 -22.50
CA HIS A 48 -22.61 15.71 -22.05
C HIS A 48 -22.91 14.77 -23.22
N THR A 49 -22.27 13.61 -23.21
CA THR A 49 -22.27 12.65 -24.34
C THR A 49 -23.65 12.04 -24.55
N LEU A 50 -24.39 11.78 -23.46
CA LEU A 50 -25.70 11.13 -23.50
C LEU A 50 -26.76 12.04 -24.17
N GLU A 51 -26.76 13.33 -23.89
CA GLU A 51 -27.72 14.32 -24.41
C GLU A 51 -27.43 14.66 -25.86
N ALA A 52 -26.16 14.86 -26.21
CA ALA A 52 -25.76 15.06 -27.60
C ALA A 52 -26.15 13.83 -28.47
N GLY A 53 -25.89 12.63 -27.95
CA GLY A 53 -26.32 11.38 -28.56
C GLY A 53 -27.85 11.28 -28.68
N ALA A 54 -28.58 11.62 -27.62
CA ALA A 54 -30.05 11.57 -27.61
C ALA A 54 -30.66 12.48 -28.67
N VAL A 55 -30.18 13.73 -28.82
CA VAL A 55 -30.66 14.65 -29.87
C VAL A 55 -30.45 14.04 -31.26
N LEU A 56 -29.25 13.50 -31.52
CA LEU A 56 -28.93 12.90 -32.81
C LEU A 56 -29.82 11.68 -33.11
N VAL A 57 -29.99 10.79 -32.13
CA VAL A 57 -30.80 9.58 -32.28
C VAL A 57 -32.27 9.92 -32.47
N PHE A 58 -32.85 10.79 -31.64
CA PHE A 58 -34.26 11.13 -31.77
C PHE A 58 -34.55 11.97 -33.02
N ALA A 59 -33.59 12.74 -33.53
CA ALA A 59 -33.70 13.37 -34.84
C ALA A 59 -33.76 12.31 -35.96
N MET A 60 -32.87 11.31 -35.91
CA MET A 60 -32.88 10.18 -36.85
C MET A 60 -34.16 9.35 -36.77
N PHE A 61 -34.65 9.05 -35.57
CA PHE A 61 -35.91 8.33 -35.37
C PHE A 61 -37.12 9.15 -35.80
N THR A 62 -37.07 10.47 -35.66
CA THR A 62 -38.12 11.36 -36.20
C THR A 62 -38.17 11.24 -37.72
N VAL A 63 -37.03 11.32 -38.42
CA VAL A 63 -36.98 11.10 -39.87
C VAL A 63 -37.55 9.72 -40.22
N LEU A 64 -37.08 8.66 -39.56
CA LEU A 64 -37.53 7.28 -39.79
C LEU A 64 -39.05 7.13 -39.61
N ALA A 65 -39.63 7.77 -38.59
CA ALA A 65 -41.06 7.71 -38.29
C ALA A 65 -41.97 8.38 -39.33
N PHE A 66 -41.41 9.24 -40.19
CA PHE A 66 -42.12 9.87 -41.31
C PHE A 66 -41.79 9.24 -42.67
N THR A 67 -40.68 8.50 -42.79
CA THR A 67 -40.24 7.92 -44.07
C THR A 67 -40.54 6.44 -44.23
N VAL A 68 -40.79 5.70 -43.15
CA VAL A 68 -40.96 4.24 -43.17
C VAL A 68 -42.34 3.83 -42.63
N SER A 69 -42.81 2.63 -43.00
CA SER A 69 -44.13 2.11 -42.62
C SER A 69 -44.26 1.84 -41.11
N ASP A 70 -45.49 1.97 -40.61
CA ASP A 70 -45.80 1.73 -39.19
C ASP A 70 -45.46 0.28 -38.78
N THR A 71 -45.67 -0.72 -39.63
CA THR A 71 -45.29 -2.12 -39.37
C THR A 71 -43.79 -2.29 -39.12
N PHE A 72 -42.95 -1.57 -39.86
CA PHE A 72 -41.51 -1.62 -39.64
C PHE A 72 -41.14 -0.95 -38.31
N LEU A 73 -41.77 0.19 -38.00
CA LEU A 73 -41.56 0.89 -36.72
C LEU A 73 -42.00 0.00 -35.54
N GLU A 74 -43.15 -0.64 -35.64
CA GLU A 74 -43.69 -1.57 -34.63
C GLU A 74 -42.75 -2.74 -34.33
N ARG A 75 -42.01 -3.19 -35.35
CA ARG A 75 -41.07 -4.31 -35.26
C ARG A 75 -39.68 -3.91 -34.78
N TRP A 76 -39.15 -2.79 -35.27
CA TRP A 76 -37.72 -2.47 -35.15
C TRP A 76 -37.39 -1.29 -34.24
N LEU A 77 -38.37 -0.45 -33.89
CA LEU A 77 -38.08 0.79 -33.20
C LEU A 77 -37.52 0.55 -31.78
N GLN A 78 -37.99 -0.46 -31.05
CA GLN A 78 -37.46 -0.82 -29.73
C GLN A 78 -36.03 -1.38 -29.79
N PRO A 79 -35.71 -2.38 -30.65
CA PRO A 79 -34.33 -2.82 -30.86
C PRO A 79 -33.38 -1.70 -31.27
N LEU A 80 -33.82 -0.84 -32.21
CA LEU A 80 -33.02 0.29 -32.66
C LEU A 80 -32.80 1.30 -31.53
N GLY A 81 -33.80 1.57 -30.69
CA GLY A 81 -33.68 2.44 -29.52
C GLY A 81 -32.66 1.92 -28.50
N ASN A 82 -32.73 0.64 -28.15
CA ASN A 82 -31.76 0.01 -27.25
C ASN A 82 -30.35 0.01 -27.85
N ALA A 83 -30.23 -0.33 -29.14
CA ALA A 83 -28.94 -0.27 -29.86
C ALA A 83 -28.37 1.15 -29.88
N ALA A 84 -29.20 2.17 -30.04
CA ALA A 84 -28.76 3.55 -30.10
C ALA A 84 -28.20 4.04 -28.76
N ILE A 85 -28.88 3.79 -27.63
CA ILE A 85 -28.34 4.15 -26.30
C ILE A 85 -27.09 3.34 -25.95
N PHE A 86 -27.03 2.06 -26.34
CA PHE A 86 -25.83 1.23 -26.24
C PHE A 86 -24.65 1.86 -26.99
N LEU A 87 -24.86 2.26 -28.26
CA LEU A 87 -23.82 2.87 -29.09
C LEU A 87 -23.36 4.21 -28.53
N ILE A 88 -24.26 5.05 -28.01
CA ILE A 88 -23.88 6.32 -27.37
C ILE A 88 -22.96 6.07 -26.18
N ALA A 89 -23.33 5.13 -25.29
CA ALA A 89 -22.52 4.80 -24.13
C ALA A 89 -21.16 4.20 -24.52
N LEU A 90 -21.16 3.29 -25.50
CA LEU A 90 -19.94 2.64 -26.01
C LEU A 90 -19.00 3.64 -26.69
N VAL A 91 -19.51 4.47 -27.60
CA VAL A 91 -18.73 5.52 -28.28
C VAL A 91 -18.18 6.50 -27.25
N GLY A 92 -18.99 6.94 -26.29
CA GLY A 92 -18.55 7.78 -25.18
C GLY A 92 -17.36 7.17 -24.42
N MET A 93 -17.42 5.88 -24.10
CA MET A 93 -16.32 5.18 -23.46
C MET A 93 -15.06 5.11 -24.35
N VAL A 94 -15.22 4.79 -25.63
CA VAL A 94 -14.11 4.68 -26.61
C VAL A 94 -13.40 6.03 -26.84
N ILE A 95 -14.14 7.14 -26.88
CA ILE A 95 -13.55 8.49 -27.02
C ILE A 95 -13.03 9.07 -25.69
N GLY A 96 -12.99 8.28 -24.61
CA GLY A 96 -12.49 8.71 -23.30
C GLY A 96 -13.44 9.61 -22.51
N ARG A 97 -14.73 9.66 -22.89
CA ARG A 97 -15.80 10.44 -22.25
C ARG A 97 -16.91 9.52 -21.69
N PRO A 98 -16.61 8.70 -20.67
CA PRO A 98 -17.62 7.87 -20.02
C PRO A 98 -18.71 8.74 -19.41
N PHE A 99 -19.96 8.54 -19.83
CA PHE A 99 -21.06 9.44 -19.44
C PHE A 99 -21.27 9.50 -17.92
N VAL A 100 -21.09 8.39 -17.19
CA VAL A 100 -21.20 8.38 -15.72
C VAL A 100 -20.22 9.37 -15.08
N ARG A 101 -19.00 9.47 -15.62
CA ARG A 101 -17.98 10.42 -15.13
C ARG A 101 -18.44 11.86 -15.33
N GLU A 102 -19.06 12.15 -16.46
CA GLU A 102 -19.52 13.50 -16.80
C GLU A 102 -20.58 14.00 -15.81
N TYR A 103 -21.48 13.11 -15.35
CA TYR A 103 -22.45 13.44 -14.31
C TYR A 103 -21.87 13.42 -12.90
N ALA A 104 -21.03 12.43 -12.57
CA ALA A 104 -20.46 12.26 -11.24
C ALA A 104 -19.49 13.40 -10.88
N ARG A 105 -18.81 13.99 -11.89
CA ARG A 105 -17.91 15.13 -11.67
C ARG A 105 -18.61 16.34 -11.06
N ALA A 106 -19.89 16.55 -11.35
CA ALA A 106 -20.66 17.67 -10.80
C ALA A 106 -21.01 17.48 -9.30
N SER A 107 -20.78 16.30 -8.73
CA SER A 107 -21.10 15.97 -7.34
C SER A 107 -19.87 15.77 -6.44
N VAL A 108 -18.66 15.99 -6.96
CA VAL A 108 -17.41 15.83 -6.21
C VAL A 108 -16.54 17.08 -6.34
N THR A 109 -15.55 17.22 -5.46
CA THR A 109 -14.54 18.30 -5.57
C THR A 109 -13.65 18.09 -6.78
N ASP A 110 -12.98 19.15 -7.22
CA ASP A 110 -12.07 19.08 -8.37
C ASP A 110 -10.89 18.12 -8.13
N ASP A 111 -10.42 17.98 -6.89
CA ASP A 111 -9.33 17.06 -6.53
C ASP A 111 -9.76 15.61 -6.68
N VAL A 112 -10.93 15.24 -6.13
CA VAL A 112 -11.51 13.90 -6.29
C VAL A 112 -11.79 13.61 -7.76
N ALA A 113 -12.29 14.60 -8.51
CA ALA A 113 -12.57 14.45 -9.94
C ALA A 113 -11.32 14.15 -10.79
N ARG A 114 -10.14 14.59 -10.33
CA ARG A 114 -8.85 14.34 -11.00
C ARG A 114 -8.21 13.02 -10.58
N SER A 115 -8.62 12.43 -9.46
CA SER A 115 -8.06 11.18 -8.95
C SER A 115 -8.23 10.00 -9.92
N ASP A 116 -7.23 9.12 -9.94
CA ASP A 116 -7.28 7.89 -10.74
C ASP A 116 -8.36 6.93 -10.26
N GLY A 117 -8.59 6.85 -8.94
CA GLY A 117 -9.66 6.05 -8.36
C GLY A 117 -11.04 6.44 -8.90
N PHE A 118 -11.34 7.75 -8.92
CA PHE A 118 -12.59 8.27 -9.49
C PHE A 118 -12.73 7.93 -10.98
N ARG A 119 -11.64 8.05 -11.74
CA ARG A 119 -11.64 7.65 -13.17
C ARG A 119 -11.96 6.17 -13.36
N VAL A 120 -11.38 5.29 -12.54
CA VAL A 120 -11.59 3.84 -12.59
C VAL A 120 -13.03 3.47 -12.21
N ILE A 121 -13.55 3.99 -11.09
CA ILE A 121 -14.93 3.72 -10.65
C ILE A 121 -15.94 4.16 -11.72
N THR A 122 -15.83 5.40 -12.19
CA THR A 122 -16.77 5.96 -13.18
C THR A 122 -16.70 5.23 -14.52
N SER A 123 -15.52 4.74 -14.92
CA SER A 123 -15.35 3.87 -16.09
C SER A 123 -15.99 2.50 -15.86
N ALA A 124 -15.81 1.86 -14.71
CA ALA A 124 -16.44 0.58 -14.38
C ALA A 124 -17.96 0.68 -14.37
N MET A 125 -18.52 1.73 -13.77
CA MET A 125 -19.96 2.01 -13.80
C MET A 125 -20.46 2.24 -15.22
N THR A 126 -19.69 2.93 -16.07
CA THR A 126 -20.05 3.12 -17.48
C THR A 126 -20.08 1.79 -18.23
N TRP A 127 -19.09 0.91 -18.00
CA TRP A 127 -19.09 -0.44 -18.58
C TRP A 127 -20.27 -1.29 -18.11
N MET A 128 -20.68 -1.18 -16.84
CA MET A 128 -21.91 -1.81 -16.36
C MET A 128 -23.13 -1.33 -17.17
N TRP A 129 -23.26 -0.02 -17.40
CA TRP A 129 -24.35 0.52 -18.22
C TRP A 129 -24.27 0.09 -19.69
N ILE A 130 -23.06 0.03 -20.28
CA ILE A 130 -22.85 -0.51 -21.62
C ILE A 130 -23.31 -1.97 -21.69
N ALA A 131 -22.98 -2.80 -20.70
CA ALA A 131 -23.41 -4.19 -20.64
C ALA A 131 -24.93 -4.30 -20.52
N VAL A 132 -25.56 -3.48 -19.66
CA VAL A 132 -27.03 -3.41 -19.53
C VAL A 132 -27.68 -3.06 -20.86
N PHE A 133 -27.23 -1.98 -21.52
CA PHE A 133 -27.79 -1.59 -22.82
C PHE A 133 -27.53 -2.64 -23.91
N GLY A 134 -26.37 -3.29 -23.90
CA GLY A 134 -26.05 -4.37 -24.83
C GLY A 134 -26.97 -5.57 -24.66
N VAL A 135 -27.23 -6.00 -23.42
CA VAL A 135 -28.19 -7.07 -23.12
C VAL A 135 -29.60 -6.65 -23.54
N MET A 136 -30.01 -5.40 -23.24
CA MET A 136 -31.29 -4.86 -23.69
C MET A 136 -31.43 -4.92 -25.21
N THR A 137 -30.38 -4.55 -25.97
CA THR A 137 -30.36 -4.64 -27.43
C THR A 137 -30.57 -6.09 -27.88
N VAL A 138 -29.74 -7.02 -27.40
CA VAL A 138 -29.81 -8.44 -27.79
C VAL A 138 -31.18 -9.03 -27.47
N VAL A 139 -31.68 -8.81 -26.25
CA VAL A 139 -32.96 -9.37 -25.82
C VAL A 139 -34.11 -8.78 -26.64
N SER A 140 -34.09 -7.48 -26.92
CA SER A 140 -35.11 -6.86 -27.79
C SER A 140 -35.07 -7.35 -29.25
N LEU A 141 -33.94 -7.88 -29.73
CA LEU A 141 -33.87 -8.48 -31.08
C LEU A 141 -34.50 -9.88 -31.16
N ILE A 142 -34.74 -10.55 -30.03
CA ILE A 142 -35.25 -11.93 -30.03
C ILE A 142 -36.67 -12.05 -30.63
N PRO A 143 -37.70 -11.29 -30.18
CA PRO A 143 -39.05 -11.43 -30.73
C PRO A 143 -39.16 -11.25 -32.25
N PRO A 144 -38.60 -10.18 -32.87
CA PRO A 144 -38.77 -9.97 -34.30
C PRO A 144 -37.96 -10.96 -35.16
N LEU A 145 -36.95 -11.63 -34.59
CA LEU A 145 -36.18 -12.67 -35.27
C LEU A 145 -36.81 -14.06 -35.14
N VAL A 146 -37.45 -14.37 -34.01
CA VAL A 146 -38.02 -15.69 -33.72
C VAL A 146 -39.48 -15.79 -34.16
N GLN A 147 -40.28 -14.77 -33.91
CA GLN A 147 -41.73 -14.78 -34.15
C GLN A 147 -42.13 -14.03 -35.43
N GLY A 148 -41.17 -13.45 -36.17
CA GLY A 148 -41.37 -12.80 -37.47
C GLY A 148 -42.17 -11.50 -37.39
N ASP A 149 -43.45 -11.58 -37.02
CA ASP A 149 -44.38 -10.45 -36.97
C ASP A 149 -44.51 -9.84 -35.56
N ALA A 150 -43.67 -10.27 -34.60
CA ALA A 150 -43.75 -9.78 -33.23
C ALA A 150 -43.46 -8.26 -33.14
N THR A 151 -44.41 -7.54 -32.56
CA THR A 151 -44.35 -6.09 -32.39
C THR A 151 -44.21 -5.68 -30.92
N ILE A 152 -43.78 -4.44 -30.69
CA ILE A 152 -43.76 -3.84 -29.34
C ILE A 152 -45.17 -3.74 -28.70
N ARG A 153 -46.24 -3.80 -29.51
CA ARG A 153 -47.64 -3.70 -29.08
C ARG A 153 -48.30 -5.07 -28.83
N ASP A 154 -47.58 -6.18 -29.03
CA ASP A 154 -48.10 -7.53 -28.79
C ASP A 154 -48.21 -7.86 -27.31
N GLY A 155 -49.24 -7.32 -26.66
CA GLY A 155 -49.57 -7.57 -25.25
C GLY A 155 -50.06 -8.99 -24.95
N ALA A 156 -50.22 -9.86 -25.96
CA ALA A 156 -50.60 -11.26 -25.80
C ALA A 156 -49.41 -12.24 -25.89
N SER A 157 -48.27 -11.81 -26.45
CA SER A 157 -47.08 -12.66 -26.55
C SER A 157 -46.23 -12.54 -25.30
N THR A 158 -46.15 -13.62 -24.52
CA THR A 158 -45.27 -13.68 -23.35
C THR A 158 -43.81 -13.39 -23.72
N LEU A 159 -43.36 -13.82 -24.90
CA LEU A 159 -42.00 -13.56 -25.38
C LEU A 159 -41.76 -12.06 -25.62
N SER A 160 -42.70 -11.36 -26.27
CA SER A 160 -42.61 -9.91 -26.51
C SER A 160 -42.64 -9.13 -25.19
N ILE A 161 -43.51 -9.50 -24.24
CA ILE A 161 -43.57 -8.86 -22.92
C ILE A 161 -42.25 -9.02 -22.17
N VAL A 162 -41.72 -10.24 -22.12
CA VAL A 162 -40.48 -10.53 -21.39
C VAL A 162 -39.29 -9.80 -22.01
N CYS A 163 -39.17 -9.84 -23.34
CA CYS A 163 -38.01 -9.32 -24.04
C CYS A 163 -38.01 -7.79 -24.22
N TYR A 164 -39.17 -7.16 -24.41
CA TYR A 164 -39.24 -5.71 -24.58
C TYR A 164 -39.37 -4.95 -23.27
N TRP A 165 -39.99 -5.56 -22.25
CA TRP A 165 -40.37 -4.86 -21.02
C TRP A 165 -39.71 -5.48 -19.78
N VAL A 166 -40.02 -6.73 -19.44
CA VAL A 166 -39.61 -7.29 -18.14
C VAL A 166 -38.10 -7.29 -17.96
N VAL A 167 -37.35 -7.88 -18.88
CA VAL A 167 -35.89 -7.99 -18.77
C VAL A 167 -35.22 -6.60 -18.86
N PRO A 168 -35.50 -5.75 -19.87
CA PRO A 168 -34.88 -4.43 -19.95
C PRO A 168 -35.12 -3.55 -18.72
N PHE A 169 -36.36 -3.39 -18.26
CA PHE A 169 -36.65 -2.50 -17.13
C PHE A 169 -36.17 -3.06 -15.79
N THR A 170 -36.10 -4.39 -15.63
CA THR A 170 -35.46 -5.00 -14.46
C THR A 170 -33.97 -4.66 -14.44
N LEU A 171 -33.27 -4.83 -15.57
CA LEU A 171 -31.84 -4.49 -15.67
C LEU A 171 -31.57 -3.00 -15.43
N LEU A 172 -32.38 -2.11 -16.01
CA LEU A 172 -32.30 -0.67 -15.77
C LEU A 172 -32.53 -0.32 -14.29
N GLY A 173 -33.54 -0.93 -13.66
CA GLY A 173 -33.84 -0.72 -12.24
C GLY A 173 -32.71 -1.17 -11.32
N VAL A 174 -32.14 -2.35 -11.58
CA VAL A 174 -30.98 -2.86 -10.83
C VAL A 174 -29.76 -1.96 -11.04
N ALA A 175 -29.42 -1.62 -12.29
CA ALA A 175 -28.26 -0.78 -12.59
C ALA A 175 -28.39 0.64 -12.01
N GLY A 176 -29.60 1.22 -12.05
CA GLY A 176 -29.93 2.49 -11.41
C GLY A 176 -29.77 2.43 -9.89
N THR A 177 -30.25 1.36 -9.26
CA THR A 177 -30.14 1.14 -7.81
C THR A 177 -28.67 0.98 -7.39
N VAL A 178 -27.91 0.13 -8.09
CA VAL A 178 -26.47 -0.03 -7.85
C VAL A 178 -25.74 1.30 -8.00
N SER A 179 -26.03 2.06 -9.07
CA SER A 179 -25.40 3.36 -9.31
C SER A 179 -25.71 4.40 -8.24
N GLY A 180 -26.91 4.34 -7.64
CA GLY A 180 -27.33 5.26 -6.58
C GLY A 180 -26.79 4.90 -5.19
N VAL A 181 -26.69 3.61 -4.87
CA VAL A 181 -26.31 3.12 -3.54
C VAL A 181 -24.80 2.95 -3.39
N PHE A 182 -24.12 2.50 -4.45
CA PHE A 182 -22.71 2.12 -4.40
C PHE A 182 -21.78 3.22 -3.86
N PRO A 183 -21.87 4.50 -4.26
CA PRO A 183 -20.94 5.52 -3.77
C PRO A 183 -21.01 5.73 -2.25
N ALA A 184 -22.23 5.84 -1.71
CA ALA A 184 -22.44 6.02 -0.27
C ALA A 184 -22.05 4.77 0.52
N TRP A 185 -22.39 3.59 0.01
CA TRP A 185 -21.97 2.31 0.59
C TRP A 185 -20.44 2.20 0.63
N PHE A 186 -19.75 2.45 -0.49
CA PHE A 186 -18.31 2.32 -0.60
C PHE A 186 -17.59 3.28 0.34
N SER A 187 -17.95 4.57 0.32
CA SER A 187 -17.38 5.59 1.22
C SER A 187 -17.56 5.21 2.69
N SER A 188 -18.75 4.77 3.09
CA SER A 188 -19.02 4.34 4.46
C SER A 188 -18.13 3.16 4.89
N HIS A 189 -17.83 2.22 4.00
CA HIS A 189 -17.03 1.05 4.33
C HIS A 189 -15.54 1.38 4.35
N THR A 190 -15.05 2.21 3.43
CA THR A 190 -13.65 2.69 3.45
C THR A 190 -13.37 3.53 4.69
N ASP A 191 -14.30 4.39 5.09
CA ASP A 191 -14.17 5.20 6.32
C ASP A 191 -14.15 4.32 7.57
N ALA A 192 -14.96 3.25 7.59
CA ALA A 192 -14.97 2.29 8.68
C ALA A 192 -13.65 1.50 8.78
N ILE A 193 -13.06 1.12 7.64
CA ILE A 193 -11.72 0.50 7.59
C ILE A 193 -10.68 1.48 8.16
N GLY A 194 -10.66 2.73 7.69
CA GLY A 194 -9.72 3.74 8.17
C GLY A 194 -9.84 3.98 9.68
N LYS A 195 -11.06 4.09 10.21
CA LYS A 195 -11.29 4.20 11.67
C LYS A 195 -10.79 3.00 12.45
N ARG A 196 -10.97 1.76 11.94
CA ARG A 196 -10.42 0.56 12.57
C ARG A 196 -8.88 0.58 12.58
N GLN A 197 -8.25 1.00 11.49
CA GLN A 197 -6.79 1.12 11.41
C GLN A 197 -6.25 2.16 12.40
N VAL A 198 -6.90 3.32 12.51
CA VAL A 198 -6.53 4.35 13.49
C VAL A 198 -6.70 3.82 14.92
N ALA A 199 -7.82 3.15 15.22
CA ALA A 199 -8.05 2.56 16.54
C ALA A 199 -7.10 1.39 16.88
N ALA A 200 -6.54 0.73 15.87
CA ALA A 200 -5.56 -0.34 16.01
C ALA A 200 -4.11 0.17 16.16
N ARG A 201 -3.86 1.49 15.95
CA ARG A 201 -2.52 2.05 16.14
C ARG A 201 -2.05 1.81 17.58
N PRO A 202 -0.78 1.42 17.77
CA PRO A 202 -0.23 1.32 19.11
C PRO A 202 -0.28 2.67 19.83
N GLY A 203 -0.50 2.64 21.14
CA GLY A 203 -0.43 3.83 22.00
C GLY A 203 1.02 4.20 22.33
N ASP A 204 1.21 4.96 23.40
CA ASP A 204 2.55 5.34 23.87
C ASP A 204 3.36 4.10 24.31
N PRO A 205 4.72 4.18 24.24
CA PRO A 205 5.59 3.15 24.81
C PRO A 205 5.24 2.83 26.27
N VAL A 206 5.23 1.54 26.61
CA VAL A 206 4.88 1.04 27.94
C VAL A 206 6.10 0.37 28.57
N ALA A 207 6.38 0.74 29.83
CA ALA A 207 7.44 0.09 30.60
C ALA A 207 7.14 -1.40 30.80
N GLN A 208 8.17 -2.24 30.69
CA GLN A 208 8.02 -3.67 30.91
C GLN A 208 7.73 -3.95 32.39
N PRO A 209 6.84 -4.90 32.72
CA PRO A 209 6.60 -5.27 34.11
C PRO A 209 7.83 -5.94 34.73
N ASP A 210 7.95 -5.85 36.05
CA ASP A 210 8.98 -6.58 36.79
C ASP A 210 8.81 -8.10 36.60
N ALA A 211 9.89 -8.77 36.21
CA ALA A 211 9.91 -10.22 36.11
C ALA A 211 9.88 -10.86 37.50
N PRO A 212 9.01 -11.86 37.74
CA PRO A 212 9.09 -12.70 38.93
C PRO A 212 10.42 -13.45 38.99
N ALA A 213 10.83 -13.85 40.19
CA ALA A 213 12.05 -14.62 40.38
C ALA A 213 12.06 -15.93 39.56
N ASP A 214 13.23 -16.25 39.00
CA ASP A 214 13.47 -17.50 38.29
C ASP A 214 13.23 -18.70 39.22
N VAL A 215 12.55 -19.71 38.69
CA VAL A 215 12.31 -21.00 39.35
C VAL A 215 12.83 -22.09 38.44
N GLN A 216 13.78 -22.90 38.92
CA GLN A 216 14.34 -24.04 38.18
C GLN A 216 14.07 -25.32 38.97
N ASP A 217 13.30 -26.23 38.39
CA ASP A 217 13.19 -27.62 38.84
C ASP A 217 14.39 -28.43 38.30
N PRO A 218 15.15 -29.13 39.17
CA PRO A 218 16.28 -29.96 38.74
C PRO A 218 15.96 -31.02 37.69
N ARG A 219 14.68 -31.42 37.54
CA ARG A 219 14.24 -32.38 36.53
C ARG A 219 13.85 -31.77 35.19
N VAL A 220 13.70 -30.45 35.10
CA VAL A 220 13.42 -29.72 33.84
C VAL A 220 14.26 -28.46 33.84
N VAL A 221 15.52 -28.51 33.42
CA VAL A 221 16.42 -27.35 33.47
C VAL A 221 16.38 -26.58 32.15
N VAL A 222 16.05 -25.29 32.22
CA VAL A 222 16.10 -24.40 31.06
C VAL A 222 17.49 -23.79 30.93
N ARG A 223 18.13 -23.98 29.78
CA ARG A 223 19.42 -23.39 29.39
C ARG A 223 19.20 -22.36 28.28
N ALA A 224 19.49 -21.12 28.59
CA ALA A 224 19.50 -20.02 27.62
C ALA A 224 20.45 -18.93 28.15
N PRO A 225 21.14 -18.17 27.27
CA PRO A 225 22.01 -17.06 27.68
C PRO A 225 21.25 -16.07 28.56
N SER A 226 21.78 -15.76 29.75
CA SER A 226 21.17 -14.80 30.70
C SER A 226 20.88 -13.45 30.05
N THR A 227 21.81 -13.03 29.20
CA THR A 227 21.76 -11.81 28.38
C THR A 227 22.29 -12.14 27.00
N SER A 228 21.69 -11.59 25.94
CA SER A 228 22.22 -11.63 24.57
C SER A 228 21.93 -10.30 23.86
N ARG A 229 22.62 -9.98 22.76
CA ARG A 229 22.18 -8.87 21.90
C ARG A 229 21.02 -9.28 20.99
N HIS A 230 20.31 -8.30 20.43
CA HIS A 230 19.26 -8.50 19.43
C HIS A 230 19.81 -9.09 18.12
N ASP A 231 21.03 -8.73 17.72
CA ASP A 231 21.70 -9.19 16.52
C ASP A 231 22.45 -10.53 16.69
N GLU A 232 22.40 -11.14 17.88
CA GLU A 232 23.02 -12.44 18.14
C GLU A 232 22.00 -13.58 18.04
N PRO A 233 22.41 -14.78 17.57
CA PRO A 233 21.62 -15.99 17.71
C PRO A 233 21.22 -16.24 19.18
N PHE A 234 20.01 -16.74 19.39
CA PHE A 234 19.49 -17.01 20.74
C PHE A 234 18.89 -18.42 20.81
N SER A 235 19.70 -19.36 21.29
CA SER A 235 19.32 -20.76 21.44
C SER A 235 18.74 -21.04 22.82
N ILE A 236 17.63 -21.79 22.85
CA ILE A 236 16.99 -22.26 24.07
C ILE A 236 17.07 -23.78 24.10
N GLY A 237 17.73 -24.32 25.12
CA GLY A 237 17.79 -25.75 25.40
C GLY A 237 16.99 -26.13 26.66
N VAL A 238 16.39 -27.31 26.67
CA VAL A 238 15.71 -27.86 27.85
C VAL A 238 16.25 -29.25 28.16
N ASP A 239 16.84 -29.42 29.34
CA ASP A 239 17.29 -30.70 29.85
C ASP A 239 16.21 -31.29 30.77
N ALA A 240 15.56 -32.39 30.37
CA ALA A 240 14.54 -33.01 31.21
C ALA A 240 14.63 -34.54 31.26
N ALA A 241 15.47 -35.05 32.15
CA ALA A 241 15.77 -36.48 32.25
C ALA A 241 14.53 -37.31 32.63
N GLY A 242 14.15 -38.25 31.77
CA GLY A 242 13.03 -39.17 32.01
C GLY A 242 11.64 -38.56 31.84
N ILE A 243 11.54 -37.36 31.26
CA ILE A 243 10.27 -36.70 30.95
C ILE A 243 10.09 -36.69 29.43
N PRO A 244 9.18 -37.53 28.88
CA PRO A 244 9.07 -37.72 27.44
C PRO A 244 8.40 -36.54 26.72
N ASP A 245 7.42 -35.90 27.36
CA ASP A 245 6.62 -34.82 26.78
C ASP A 245 6.88 -33.50 27.53
N LEU A 246 7.63 -32.61 26.90
CA LEU A 246 7.88 -31.27 27.41
C LEU A 246 7.07 -30.25 26.62
N THR A 247 6.39 -29.37 27.34
CA THR A 247 5.81 -28.16 26.76
C THR A 247 6.72 -27.00 27.09
N VAL A 248 7.17 -26.28 26.06
CA VAL A 248 7.95 -25.05 26.20
C VAL A 248 7.11 -23.89 25.70
N SER A 249 7.10 -22.80 26.46
CA SER A 249 6.53 -21.53 26.05
C SER A 249 7.56 -20.43 26.24
N VAL A 250 7.68 -19.56 25.24
CA VAL A 250 8.51 -18.36 25.29
C VAL A 250 7.62 -17.17 25.07
N SER A 251 7.68 -16.19 25.94
CA SER A 251 6.83 -15.00 25.86
C SER A 251 7.57 -13.73 26.20
N GLY A 252 7.10 -12.62 25.64
CA GLY A 252 7.62 -11.29 25.90
C GLY A 252 6.60 -10.23 25.48
N GLN A 253 6.88 -8.98 25.80
CA GLN A 253 6.10 -7.84 25.34
C GLN A 253 6.94 -6.97 24.40
N ASP A 254 6.30 -6.34 23.44
CA ASP A 254 6.95 -5.33 22.60
C ASP A 254 6.93 -3.95 23.28
N LEU A 255 7.46 -2.93 22.60
CA LEU A 255 7.56 -1.55 23.09
C LEU A 255 6.23 -0.98 23.61
N PHE A 256 5.09 -1.44 23.08
CA PHE A 256 3.76 -0.95 23.42
C PHE A 256 3.02 -1.88 24.38
N GLY A 257 3.72 -2.82 25.02
CA GLY A 257 3.13 -3.79 25.96
C GLY A 257 2.33 -4.90 25.29
N ARG A 258 2.41 -5.06 23.96
CA ARG A 258 1.64 -6.08 23.24
C ARG A 258 2.26 -7.47 23.47
N PRO A 259 1.46 -8.50 23.77
CA PRO A 259 2.00 -9.80 24.16
C PRO A 259 2.33 -10.69 22.95
N TRP A 260 3.54 -11.23 22.96
CA TRP A 260 4.05 -12.17 21.97
C TRP A 260 4.40 -13.49 22.63
N ARG A 261 4.03 -14.60 22.01
CA ARG A 261 4.27 -15.93 22.56
C ARG A 261 4.52 -16.96 21.46
N TRP A 262 5.47 -17.83 21.73
CA TRP A 262 5.58 -19.13 21.08
C TRP A 262 5.27 -20.22 22.11
N GLN A 263 4.68 -21.33 21.65
CA GLN A 263 4.46 -22.52 22.46
C GLN A 263 4.59 -23.76 21.59
N GLY A 264 5.37 -24.74 22.04
CA GLY A 264 5.61 -25.97 21.31
C GLY A 264 5.84 -27.16 22.25
N ARG A 265 5.79 -28.37 21.67
CA ARG A 265 6.17 -29.62 22.35
C ARG A 265 7.54 -30.07 21.86
N LEU A 266 8.39 -30.51 22.79
CA LEU A 266 9.71 -31.09 22.50
C LEU A 266 9.72 -32.56 22.89
N ALA A 267 10.37 -33.38 22.06
CA ALA A 267 10.49 -34.82 22.27
C ALA A 267 11.81 -35.13 23.00
N GLY A 268 11.74 -35.39 24.31
CA GLY A 268 12.89 -35.84 25.09
C GLY A 268 13.92 -34.78 25.49
N THR A 269 15.04 -35.26 26.04
CA THR A 269 16.10 -34.48 26.71
C THR A 269 17.03 -33.75 25.74
N GLY A 270 17.32 -32.47 26.00
CA GLY A 270 18.48 -31.77 25.43
C GLY A 270 18.29 -31.21 24.02
N GLN A 271 17.06 -31.02 23.55
CA GLN A 271 16.79 -30.39 22.25
C GLN A 271 16.99 -28.87 22.34
N SER A 272 17.79 -28.30 21.43
CA SER A 272 17.85 -26.85 21.18
C SER A 272 16.69 -26.45 20.27
N VAL A 273 16.17 -25.25 20.46
CA VAL A 273 15.16 -24.65 19.61
C VAL A 273 15.66 -23.28 19.17
N ASP A 274 16.34 -23.26 18.03
CA ASP A 274 16.95 -22.04 17.50
C ASP A 274 15.89 -21.15 16.81
N ASP A 275 14.77 -21.74 16.38
CA ASP A 275 13.76 -21.09 15.54
C ASP A 275 12.62 -20.40 16.31
N ILE A 276 12.71 -20.28 17.64
CA ILE A 276 11.57 -19.82 18.47
C ILE A 276 11.25 -18.34 18.26
N LEU A 277 12.26 -17.48 18.22
CA LEU A 277 12.02 -16.03 18.38
C LEU A 277 11.26 -15.44 17.19
N TRP A 278 11.63 -15.76 15.96
CA TRP A 278 10.86 -15.34 14.79
C TRP A 278 9.48 -16.01 14.71
N ALA A 279 9.33 -17.21 15.28
CA ALA A 279 8.08 -17.94 15.34
C ALA A 279 7.10 -17.48 16.44
N MET A 280 7.48 -16.54 17.31
CA MET A 280 6.56 -15.97 18.29
C MET A 280 5.38 -15.28 17.58
N ALA A 281 4.17 -15.67 17.96
CA ALA A 281 2.95 -15.08 17.45
C ALA A 281 2.44 -13.99 18.39
N PHE A 282 1.82 -12.97 17.83
CA PHE A 282 1.06 -12.01 18.61
C PHE A 282 -0.18 -12.68 19.21
N THR A 283 -0.44 -12.44 20.51
CA THR A 283 -1.49 -13.12 21.28
C THR A 283 -2.58 -12.18 21.80
N GLY A 284 -2.56 -10.90 21.40
CA GLY A 284 -3.63 -9.95 21.68
C GLY A 284 -4.80 -10.09 20.71
N GLU A 285 -5.63 -9.05 20.63
CA GLU A 285 -6.76 -8.97 19.68
C GLU A 285 -6.24 -8.99 18.23
N PRO A 286 -6.50 -10.02 17.41
CA PRO A 286 -5.80 -10.18 16.13
C PRO A 286 -6.00 -9.06 15.11
N ASP A 287 -7.03 -8.23 15.23
CA ASP A 287 -7.22 -7.04 14.40
C ASP A 287 -6.33 -5.84 14.82
N ARG A 288 -5.65 -5.95 15.97
CA ARG A 288 -4.58 -5.04 16.44
C ARG A 288 -3.18 -5.59 16.22
N ALA A 289 -3.05 -6.70 15.50
CA ALA A 289 -1.75 -7.25 15.15
C ALA A 289 -1.01 -6.26 14.25
N ASP A 290 0.20 -5.89 14.65
CA ASP A 290 1.13 -5.05 13.91
C ASP A 290 2.54 -5.62 14.12
N LEU A 291 3.51 -5.07 13.40
CA LEU A 291 4.90 -5.43 13.52
C LEU A 291 5.40 -5.34 14.97
N PHE A 292 6.20 -6.32 15.39
CA PHE A 292 6.90 -6.29 16.67
C PHE A 292 7.90 -5.12 16.73
N ILE A 293 7.88 -4.29 17.77
CA ILE A 293 8.91 -3.27 18.01
C ILE A 293 9.61 -3.60 19.33
N PRO A 294 10.93 -3.86 19.35
CA PRO A 294 11.60 -4.18 20.61
C PRO A 294 11.51 -2.99 21.59
N PRO A 295 11.36 -3.25 22.90
CA PRO A 295 11.51 -2.21 23.91
C PRO A 295 12.87 -1.50 23.82
N ALA A 296 12.93 -0.24 24.28
CA ALA A 296 14.19 0.51 24.37
C ALA A 296 15.11 -0.05 25.49
N GLU A 297 14.50 -0.51 26.57
CA GLU A 297 15.17 -1.29 27.62
C GLU A 297 15.41 -2.73 27.18
N PRO A 298 16.29 -3.51 27.86
CA PRO A 298 16.47 -4.92 27.55
C PRO A 298 15.14 -5.67 27.48
N TRP A 299 14.86 -6.29 26.33
CA TRP A 299 13.65 -7.06 26.09
C TRP A 299 13.62 -8.30 26.98
N GLN A 300 12.59 -8.41 27.82
CA GLN A 300 12.42 -9.52 28.74
C GLN A 300 11.74 -10.71 28.04
N LEU A 301 12.47 -11.81 27.94
CA LEU A 301 11.98 -13.10 27.45
C LEU A 301 11.75 -14.05 28.62
N ARG A 302 10.49 -14.38 28.87
CA ARG A 302 10.08 -15.38 29.85
C ARG A 302 9.96 -16.74 29.18
N ILE A 303 10.81 -17.67 29.60
CA ILE A 303 10.87 -19.04 29.09
C ILE A 303 10.32 -19.97 30.17
N GLU A 304 9.27 -20.70 29.84
CA GLU A 304 8.64 -21.70 30.69
C GLU A 304 8.77 -23.07 30.05
N ALA A 305 9.28 -24.05 30.80
CA ALA A 305 9.31 -25.45 30.42
C ALA A 305 8.58 -26.28 31.48
N SER A 306 7.66 -27.13 31.06
CA SER A 306 6.88 -27.99 31.95
C SER A 306 6.68 -29.40 31.39
N GLY A 307 6.66 -30.38 32.28
CA GLY A 307 6.36 -31.78 31.98
C GLY A 307 5.96 -32.55 33.24
N GLY A 308 4.78 -33.17 33.21
CA GLY A 308 4.18 -33.78 34.40
C GLY A 308 3.96 -32.74 35.51
N GLN A 309 4.56 -32.97 36.69
CA GLN A 309 4.52 -32.03 37.81
C GLN A 309 5.73 -31.07 37.86
N HIS A 310 6.71 -31.27 36.99
CA HIS A 310 7.96 -30.51 36.98
C HIS A 310 7.82 -29.26 36.11
N ARG A 311 8.30 -28.12 36.60
CA ARG A 311 8.17 -26.83 35.93
C ARG A 311 9.35 -25.93 36.25
N SER A 312 9.91 -25.34 35.20
CA SER A 312 10.91 -24.28 35.30
C SER A 312 10.48 -23.05 34.53
N VAL A 313 10.72 -21.89 35.11
CA VAL A 313 10.41 -20.59 34.55
C VAL A 313 11.60 -19.69 34.77
N VAL A 314 12.15 -19.16 33.69
CA VAL A 314 13.32 -18.29 33.73
C VAL A 314 13.12 -17.07 32.87
N THR A 315 13.69 -15.94 33.27
CA THR A 315 13.68 -14.69 32.50
C THR A 315 15.07 -14.44 31.91
N ARG A 316 15.12 -14.12 30.62
CA ARG A 316 16.36 -13.78 29.89
C ARG A 316 16.20 -12.43 29.24
N LEU A 317 17.29 -11.69 29.13
CA LEU A 317 17.28 -10.33 28.61
C LEU A 317 17.92 -10.28 27.23
N ARG A 318 17.25 -9.66 26.28
CA ARG A 318 17.84 -9.34 24.98
C ARG A 318 18.07 -7.84 24.89
N CYS A 319 19.30 -7.42 24.60
CA CYS A 319 19.72 -6.03 24.63
C CYS A 319 19.93 -5.51 23.21
N ALA A 320 19.57 -4.25 22.96
CA ALA A 320 19.92 -3.60 21.69
C ALA A 320 21.44 -3.38 21.54
N THR A 321 22.14 -3.13 22.65
CA THR A 321 23.55 -2.76 22.69
C THR A 321 24.43 -3.78 23.41
N ALA A 322 25.71 -3.82 23.05
CA ALA A 322 26.76 -4.34 23.93
C ALA A 322 26.92 -3.42 25.18
N PRO A 323 27.30 -3.95 26.35
CA PRO A 323 27.33 -3.19 27.62
C PRO A 323 28.13 -1.88 27.60
N SER A 324 29.13 -1.78 26.72
CA SER A 324 30.05 -0.64 26.62
C SER A 324 29.60 0.44 25.63
N VAL A 325 28.56 0.20 24.83
CA VAL A 325 28.04 1.18 23.86
C VAL A 325 27.27 2.26 24.60
N ARG A 326 27.52 3.53 24.25
CA ARG A 326 26.81 4.68 24.81
C ARG A 326 25.86 5.24 23.77
N VAL A 327 24.59 5.38 24.14
CA VAL A 327 23.56 5.95 23.26
C VAL A 327 23.06 7.25 23.89
N SER A 328 23.09 8.33 23.14
CA SER A 328 22.68 9.66 23.62
C SER A 328 21.93 10.42 22.53
N GLU A 329 20.92 11.18 22.93
CA GLU A 329 20.27 12.15 22.06
C GLU A 329 21.24 13.28 21.70
N VAL A 330 21.14 13.77 20.46
CA VAL A 330 21.96 14.85 19.92
C VAL A 330 21.10 15.79 19.08
N ASP A 331 21.52 17.05 18.98
CA ASP A 331 20.96 18.02 18.04
C ASP A 331 21.85 18.11 16.78
N VAL A 332 21.23 17.91 15.62
CA VAL A 332 21.84 17.96 14.31
C VAL A 332 21.18 19.08 13.52
N ASP A 333 21.69 20.30 13.69
CA ASP A 333 21.20 21.51 13.03
C ASP A 333 19.72 21.83 13.34
N GLY A 334 19.37 21.80 14.63
CA GLY A 334 18.01 22.06 15.12
C GLY A 334 17.05 20.87 14.98
N ARG A 335 17.57 19.68 14.66
CA ARG A 335 16.80 18.43 14.55
C ARG A 335 17.32 17.36 15.48
N PRO A 336 16.43 16.57 16.08
CA PRO A 336 16.86 15.53 16.99
C PRO A 336 17.48 14.34 16.23
N GLY A 337 18.48 13.75 16.85
CA GLY A 337 19.07 12.49 16.44
C GLY A 337 19.48 11.65 17.65
N LEU A 338 19.81 10.40 17.40
CA LEU A 338 20.30 9.47 18.40
C LEU A 338 21.67 8.95 17.97
N LEU A 339 22.70 9.24 18.77
CA LEU A 339 24.08 8.86 18.50
C LEU A 339 24.47 7.67 19.37
N ALA A 340 24.95 6.60 18.74
CA ALA A 340 25.53 5.43 19.38
C ALA A 340 27.05 5.42 19.18
N LEU A 341 27.79 5.44 20.29
CA LEU A 341 29.24 5.39 20.34
C LEU A 341 29.71 4.00 20.81
N PRO A 342 30.75 3.43 20.17
CA PRO A 342 31.38 2.21 20.65
C PRO A 342 32.10 2.44 21.99
N ALA A 343 32.61 1.35 22.58
CA ALA A 343 33.26 1.35 23.91
C ALA A 343 34.30 2.47 24.06
N ASP A 344 35.21 2.56 23.09
CA ASP A 344 36.35 3.48 23.05
C ASP A 344 35.94 4.93 22.83
N GLY A 345 34.66 5.18 22.54
CA GLY A 345 34.10 6.51 22.30
C GLY A 345 34.47 7.15 20.97
N HIS A 346 35.29 6.49 20.16
CA HIS A 346 35.66 6.91 18.81
C HIS A 346 35.73 5.69 17.88
N ALA A 347 35.67 5.92 16.57
CA ALA A 347 35.95 4.89 15.57
C ALA A 347 36.41 5.49 14.24
N ARG A 348 37.21 4.70 13.51
CA ARG A 348 37.56 4.98 12.11
C ARG A 348 36.35 5.02 11.18
N ARG A 349 35.32 4.24 11.48
CA ARG A 349 34.12 4.10 10.64
C ARG A 349 32.93 4.74 11.35
N ALA A 350 32.15 5.50 10.60
CA ALA A 350 30.90 6.05 11.08
C ALA A 350 29.79 5.90 10.03
N VAL A 351 28.53 5.87 10.46
CA VAL A 351 27.37 5.70 9.59
C VAL A 351 26.20 6.58 10.04
N VAL A 352 25.54 7.25 9.10
CA VAL A 352 24.22 7.86 9.32
C VAL A 352 23.13 6.91 8.85
N CYS A 353 22.16 6.59 9.71
CA CYS A 353 21.02 5.72 9.46
C CYS A 353 19.74 6.53 9.33
N PHE A 354 19.03 6.36 8.21
CA PHE A 354 17.77 7.03 7.89
C PHE A 354 16.62 6.00 7.85
N GLY A 355 15.61 6.21 8.68
CA GLY A 355 14.39 5.38 8.71
C GLY A 355 13.50 5.54 7.48
N GLY A 356 12.43 4.75 7.41
CA GLY A 356 11.41 4.84 6.37
C GLY A 356 10.40 5.96 6.63
N SER A 357 9.20 5.83 6.06
CA SER A 357 8.12 6.82 6.21
C SER A 357 7.57 6.95 7.63
N GLU A 358 7.99 6.09 8.55
CA GLU A 358 7.63 6.17 9.97
C GLU A 358 8.21 7.42 10.64
N GLY A 359 9.31 7.97 10.10
CA GLY A 359 10.01 9.11 10.69
C GLY A 359 10.73 8.78 12.00
N GLY A 360 11.23 9.84 12.64
CA GLY A 360 11.89 9.74 13.94
C GLY A 360 13.24 9.01 13.88
N TYR A 361 14.09 9.28 14.87
CA TYR A 361 15.34 8.54 15.04
C TYR A 361 15.12 7.17 15.71
N ASP A 362 14.02 6.97 16.43
CA ASP A 362 13.76 5.72 17.19
C ASP A 362 13.56 4.50 16.29
N SER A 363 13.04 4.70 15.08
CA SER A 363 12.90 3.65 14.06
C SER A 363 14.24 2.99 13.71
N GLN A 364 15.36 3.70 13.93
CA GLN A 364 16.73 3.22 13.66
C GLN A 364 17.52 2.89 14.93
N ARG A 365 16.93 2.97 16.12
CA ARG A 365 17.61 2.69 17.39
C ARG A 365 18.30 1.32 17.39
N ALA A 366 17.59 0.27 16.98
CA ALA A 366 18.14 -1.08 16.92
C ALA A 366 19.34 -1.17 15.95
N THR A 367 19.22 -0.56 14.77
CA THR A 367 20.28 -0.50 13.75
C THR A 367 21.55 0.15 14.30
N ILE A 368 21.45 1.35 14.87
CA ILE A 368 22.64 2.06 15.37
C ILE A 368 23.28 1.33 16.55
N CYS A 369 22.49 0.69 17.40
CA CYS A 369 22.98 -0.07 18.55
C CYS A 369 23.74 -1.33 18.11
N ALA A 370 23.23 -2.04 17.10
CA ALA A 370 23.92 -3.20 16.52
C ALA A 370 25.26 -2.78 15.88
N LEU A 371 25.28 -1.70 15.10
CA LEU A 371 26.51 -1.22 14.44
C LEU A 371 27.54 -0.68 15.44
N ALA A 372 27.11 0.07 16.46
CA ALA A 372 28.00 0.53 17.52
C ALA A 372 28.59 -0.60 18.36
N SER A 373 27.84 -1.70 18.53
CA SER A 373 28.34 -2.92 19.16
C SER A 373 29.44 -3.61 18.34
N ARG A 374 29.61 -3.24 17.06
CA ARG A 374 30.67 -3.70 16.15
C ARG A 374 31.78 -2.68 15.94
N GLY A 375 31.85 -1.64 16.77
CA GLY A 375 32.93 -0.64 16.71
C GLY A 375 32.74 0.42 15.63
N ILE A 376 31.50 0.79 15.31
CA ILE A 376 31.14 1.83 14.33
C ILE A 376 30.39 2.95 15.04
N VAL A 377 30.78 4.21 14.85
CA VAL A 377 29.96 5.34 15.32
C VAL A 377 28.70 5.44 14.48
N ALA A 378 27.51 5.37 15.08
CA ALA A 378 26.27 5.30 14.31
C ALA A 378 25.27 6.37 14.76
N LEU A 379 24.75 7.15 13.82
CA LEU A 379 23.77 8.22 14.04
C LEU A 379 22.43 7.83 13.42
N ALA A 380 21.37 7.76 14.21
CA ALA A 380 20.00 7.77 13.69
C ALA A 380 19.51 9.22 13.62
N TYR A 381 19.00 9.63 12.46
CA TYR A 381 18.62 11.03 12.23
C TYR A 381 17.16 11.15 11.83
N ASP A 382 16.45 12.09 12.46
CA ASP A 382 15.07 12.41 12.13
C ASP A 382 14.99 13.39 10.94
N TRP A 383 14.66 12.83 9.78
CA TRP A 383 14.53 13.59 8.54
C TRP A 383 13.09 14.07 8.28
N LEU A 384 12.11 13.64 9.08
CA LEU A 384 10.74 14.15 9.06
C LEU A 384 10.56 15.30 10.07
N ASP A 385 9.47 16.03 9.96
CA ASP A 385 9.12 17.07 10.93
C ASP A 385 8.36 16.45 12.11
N ALA A 386 8.64 16.90 13.33
CA ALA A 386 8.24 16.26 14.58
C ALA A 386 6.73 16.34 14.95
N ASP A 387 5.84 16.76 14.04
CA ASP A 387 4.42 16.98 14.33
C ASP A 387 3.57 15.69 14.12
N PRO A 388 2.80 15.19 15.12
CA PRO A 388 2.29 13.82 15.16
C PRO A 388 0.98 13.53 14.39
N GLU A 389 0.29 14.51 13.80
CA GLU A 389 -1.00 14.27 13.12
C GLU A 389 -0.90 13.89 11.62
N ALA A 390 0.23 13.31 11.20
CA ALA A 390 0.59 12.94 9.84
C ALA A 390 1.10 14.13 9.01
N VAL A 391 2.42 14.32 8.99
CA VAL A 391 3.04 15.06 7.90
C VAL A 391 3.25 14.05 6.76
N PRO A 392 2.61 14.23 5.60
CA PRO A 392 2.85 13.34 4.48
C PRO A 392 4.30 13.47 4.03
N VAL A 393 4.92 12.40 3.54
CA VAL A 393 6.24 12.47 2.90
C VAL A 393 6.08 13.25 1.60
N ALA A 394 6.09 14.58 1.70
CA ALA A 394 5.72 15.52 0.65
C ALA A 394 6.63 16.74 0.70
N GLY A 395 7.37 16.98 -0.39
CA GLY A 395 8.25 18.14 -0.52
C GLY A 395 9.41 18.18 0.48
N ILE A 396 9.81 17.04 1.05
CA ILE A 396 10.85 16.99 2.08
C ILE A 396 12.22 17.38 1.48
N PRO A 397 12.94 18.37 2.05
CA PRO A 397 14.23 18.81 1.52
C PRO A 397 15.30 17.72 1.60
N LEU A 398 15.90 17.36 0.47
CA LEU A 398 17.02 16.42 0.40
C LEU A 398 18.26 16.91 1.18
N GLU A 399 18.37 18.23 1.39
CA GLU A 399 19.41 18.87 2.19
C GLU A 399 19.42 18.34 3.64
N ARG A 400 18.32 17.81 4.16
CA ARG A 400 18.27 17.18 5.49
C ARG A 400 19.21 15.99 5.60
N PHE A 401 19.29 15.14 4.56
CA PHE A 401 20.20 14.00 4.52
C PHE A 401 21.66 14.46 4.41
N ALA A 402 21.93 15.44 3.55
CA ALA A 402 23.25 16.03 3.37
C ALA A 402 23.77 16.67 4.68
N THR A 403 22.89 17.31 5.44
CA THR A 403 23.20 17.93 6.73
C THR A 403 23.67 16.90 7.76
N ALA A 404 22.94 15.80 7.91
CA ALA A 404 23.30 14.74 8.86
C ALA A 404 24.63 14.06 8.50
N ILE A 405 24.86 13.77 7.21
CA ILE A 405 26.13 13.22 6.69
C ILE A 405 27.29 14.16 6.99
N SER A 406 27.12 15.44 6.67
CA SER A 406 28.13 16.47 6.87
C SER A 406 28.41 16.73 8.35
N TRP A 407 27.39 16.63 9.20
CA TRP A 407 27.53 16.76 10.65
C TRP A 407 28.35 15.60 11.22
N LEU A 408 28.02 14.36 10.85
CA LEU A 408 28.73 13.17 11.36
C LEU A 408 30.19 13.13 10.91
N SER A 409 30.48 13.50 9.65
CA SER A 409 31.87 13.53 9.11
C SER A 409 32.79 14.57 9.76
N ARG A 410 32.24 15.56 10.49
CA ARG A 410 33.02 16.60 11.18
C ARG A 410 33.21 16.33 12.68
N ARG A 411 32.72 15.19 13.17
CA ARG A 411 32.80 14.83 14.58
C ARG A 411 34.22 14.43 14.98
N THR A 412 34.56 14.65 16.24
CA THR A 412 35.91 14.36 16.78
C THR A 412 36.08 12.91 17.22
N ASP A 413 34.97 12.22 17.44
CA ASP A 413 34.82 10.80 17.70
C ASP A 413 34.83 9.95 16.42
N VAL A 414 35.04 10.55 15.25
CA VAL A 414 35.20 9.85 13.97
C VAL A 414 36.60 10.12 13.42
N ASP A 415 37.43 9.08 13.30
CA ASP A 415 38.83 9.24 12.88
C ASP A 415 38.99 9.46 11.36
N SER A 416 37.89 9.37 10.60
CA SER A 416 37.83 9.54 9.15
C SER A 416 37.03 10.80 8.78
N THR A 417 37.44 11.46 7.71
CA THR A 417 36.65 12.56 7.11
C THR A 417 35.53 12.06 6.20
N THR A 418 35.45 10.75 5.95
CA THR A 418 34.37 10.11 5.19
C THR A 418 33.55 9.19 6.07
N VAL A 419 32.24 9.15 5.84
CA VAL A 419 31.28 8.32 6.58
C VAL A 419 30.49 7.43 5.63
N ALA A 420 29.81 6.42 6.16
CA ALA A 420 28.80 5.68 5.43
C ALA A 420 27.41 6.33 5.59
N ALA A 421 26.51 6.00 4.68
CA ALA A 421 25.10 6.27 4.81
C ALA A 421 24.29 4.98 4.64
N LEU A 422 23.24 4.82 5.46
CA LEU A 422 22.31 3.71 5.41
C LEU A 422 20.89 4.26 5.37
N GLY A 423 20.08 3.83 4.42
CA GLY A 423 18.66 4.17 4.36
C GLY A 423 17.78 2.94 4.22
N ILE A 424 16.57 3.01 4.78
CA ILE A 424 15.52 1.99 4.62
C ILE A 424 14.32 2.60 3.91
N SER A 425 13.76 1.90 2.91
CA SER A 425 12.51 2.31 2.24
C SER A 425 12.57 3.76 1.72
N ARG A 426 11.69 4.66 2.17
CA ARG A 426 11.74 6.11 1.86
C ARG A 426 13.06 6.77 2.25
N GLY A 427 13.69 6.36 3.35
CA GLY A 427 15.03 6.83 3.72
C GLY A 427 16.10 6.40 2.71
N ALA A 428 15.98 5.18 2.16
CA ALA A 428 16.87 4.68 1.10
C ALA A 428 16.72 5.50 -0.20
N GLU A 429 15.48 5.79 -0.58
CA GLU A 429 15.15 6.66 -1.71
C GLU A 429 15.73 8.08 -1.53
N GLY A 430 15.47 8.70 -0.37
CA GLY A 430 15.90 10.07 -0.07
C GLY A 430 17.43 10.22 -0.05
N VAL A 431 18.15 9.31 0.62
CA VAL A 431 19.61 9.38 0.67
C VAL A 431 20.26 9.10 -0.69
N ALA A 432 19.73 8.15 -1.48
CA ALA A 432 20.22 7.90 -2.83
C ALA A 432 19.95 9.09 -3.77
N ALA A 433 18.76 9.70 -3.68
CA ALA A 433 18.40 10.89 -4.45
C ALA A 433 19.26 12.11 -4.07
N THR A 434 19.67 12.22 -2.80
CA THR A 434 20.59 13.24 -2.30
C THR A 434 21.98 13.04 -2.89
N LEU A 435 22.57 11.85 -2.76
CA LEU A 435 23.93 11.57 -3.25
C LEU A 435 24.05 11.62 -4.77
N ALA A 436 22.97 11.33 -5.51
CA ALA A 436 22.93 11.51 -6.96
C ALA A 436 22.96 13.00 -7.39
N ARG A 437 22.60 13.93 -6.50
CA ARG A 437 22.55 15.39 -6.75
C ARG A 437 23.73 16.15 -6.14
N GLU A 438 24.27 15.66 -5.04
CA GLU A 438 25.40 16.23 -4.30
C GLU A 438 26.54 15.19 -4.21
N PRO A 439 27.23 14.89 -5.33
CA PRO A 439 28.23 13.81 -5.39
C PRO A 439 29.50 14.08 -4.57
N ASP A 440 29.73 15.33 -4.17
CA ASP A 440 30.89 15.76 -3.38
C ASP A 440 30.68 15.56 -1.86
N LEU A 441 29.53 15.05 -1.43
CA LEU A 441 29.31 14.70 -0.03
C LEU A 441 30.32 13.65 0.43
N PRO A 442 30.82 13.72 1.69
CA PRO A 442 31.89 12.87 2.20
C PRO A 442 31.39 11.47 2.55
N VAL A 443 30.84 10.74 1.58
CA VAL A 443 30.31 9.40 1.74
C VAL A 443 31.24 8.38 1.09
N GLY A 444 31.78 7.46 1.90
CA GLY A 444 32.65 6.38 1.44
C GLY A 444 31.92 5.08 1.10
N ALA A 445 30.69 4.89 1.60
CA ALA A 445 29.88 3.71 1.34
C ALA A 445 28.38 4.00 1.52
N LEU A 446 27.53 3.38 0.70
CA LEU A 446 26.08 3.52 0.76
C LEU A 446 25.39 2.15 0.94
N VAL A 447 24.52 2.02 1.94
CA VAL A 447 23.70 0.83 2.19
C VAL A 447 22.23 1.19 2.00
N LEU A 448 21.52 0.46 1.14
CA LEU A 448 20.12 0.69 0.84
C LEU A 448 19.31 -0.57 1.12
N LEU A 449 18.44 -0.52 2.13
CA LEU A 449 17.54 -1.62 2.49
C LEU A 449 16.16 -1.36 1.89
N SER A 450 15.67 -2.30 1.09
CA SER A 450 14.43 -2.19 0.31
C SER A 450 14.37 -0.89 -0.51
N PRO A 451 15.36 -0.64 -1.40
CA PRO A 451 15.56 0.63 -2.07
C PRO A 451 14.45 0.98 -3.07
N SER A 452 14.48 2.24 -3.52
CA SER A 452 13.82 2.67 -4.76
C SER A 452 14.81 3.22 -5.78
N SER A 453 14.56 2.95 -7.07
CA SER A 453 15.32 3.48 -8.20
C SER A 453 14.78 4.79 -8.76
N VAL A 454 13.65 5.26 -8.23
CA VAL A 454 12.96 6.47 -8.67
C VAL A 454 12.56 7.29 -7.45
N THR A 455 12.44 8.59 -7.62
CA THR A 455 11.73 9.44 -6.66
C THR A 455 10.24 9.27 -6.90
N TRP A 456 9.47 8.90 -5.88
CA TRP A 456 8.03 8.70 -6.04
C TRP A 456 7.21 9.93 -5.68
N GLN A 457 6.00 9.96 -6.23
CA GLN A 457 4.93 10.84 -5.78
C GLN A 457 4.74 10.72 -4.27
N ALA A 458 4.44 11.86 -3.64
CA ALA A 458 4.08 11.92 -2.23
C ALA A 458 2.77 11.18 -1.96
N ILE A 459 2.63 10.70 -0.72
CA ILE A 459 1.38 10.15 -0.19
C ILE A 459 0.95 11.08 0.93
N GLY A 460 -0.17 11.76 0.72
CA GLY A 460 -0.87 12.69 1.59
C GLY A 460 -1.58 12.01 2.77
N ASP A 461 -2.11 12.84 3.67
CA ASP A 461 -2.84 12.38 4.84
C ASP A 461 -4.12 11.64 4.45
N GLY A 462 -4.45 10.59 5.20
CA GLY A 462 -5.62 9.75 4.89
C GLY A 462 -5.52 8.99 3.56
N GLY A 463 -4.34 8.94 2.92
CA GLY A 463 -4.14 8.29 1.62
C GLY A 463 -4.45 9.18 0.41
N GLU A 464 -4.58 10.50 0.60
CA GLU A 464 -4.58 11.43 -0.52
C GLU A 464 -3.27 11.29 -1.32
N ILE A 465 -3.33 11.53 -2.63
CA ILE A 465 -2.13 11.47 -3.48
C ILE A 465 -1.96 12.85 -4.08
N PRO A 466 -1.27 13.76 -3.37
CA PRO A 466 -1.05 15.10 -3.85
C PRO A 466 -0.22 15.06 -5.14
N ASP A 467 -0.45 16.02 -6.03
CA ASP A 467 0.34 16.20 -7.25
C ASP A 467 1.68 16.88 -6.91
N THR A 468 2.43 16.26 -5.98
CA THR A 468 3.71 16.73 -5.50
C THR A 468 4.65 15.55 -5.27
N SER A 469 5.93 15.87 -5.31
CA SER A 469 7.01 14.93 -5.05
C SER A 469 7.11 14.63 -3.57
N SER A 470 7.63 13.44 -3.25
CA SER A 470 8.11 13.17 -1.89
C SER A 470 9.23 14.13 -1.47
N TRP A 471 10.01 14.62 -2.44
CA TRP A 471 11.27 15.34 -2.20
C TRP A 471 11.30 16.73 -2.84
N SER A 472 11.97 17.65 -2.17
CA SER A 472 12.39 18.93 -2.75
C SER A 472 13.92 19.05 -2.72
N TYR A 473 14.45 19.87 -3.63
CA TYR A 473 15.86 20.19 -3.70
C TYR A 473 16.02 21.65 -4.10
N ARG A 474 16.76 22.42 -3.29
CA ARG A 474 16.98 23.87 -3.44
C ARG A 474 15.67 24.66 -3.55
N GLY A 475 14.68 24.25 -2.75
CA GLY A 475 13.34 24.84 -2.73
C GLY A 475 12.44 24.49 -3.93
N GLN A 476 12.89 23.60 -4.84
CA GLN A 476 12.10 23.13 -5.99
C GLN A 476 11.66 21.69 -5.79
N SER A 477 10.43 21.37 -6.21
CA SER A 477 9.93 19.99 -6.18
C SER A 477 10.76 19.11 -7.13
N CYS A 478 11.23 17.96 -6.63
CA CYS A 478 11.92 17.01 -7.48
C CYS A 478 10.94 16.35 -8.47
N PRO A 479 11.34 16.03 -9.70
CA PRO A 479 10.55 15.17 -10.58
C PRO A 479 10.21 13.86 -9.86
N TYR A 480 9.07 13.26 -10.16
CA TYR A 480 8.60 12.05 -9.48
C TYR A 480 7.87 11.09 -10.40
N ALA A 481 7.91 9.81 -10.03
CA ALA A 481 7.13 8.74 -10.63
C ALA A 481 5.71 8.78 -10.05
N PRO A 482 4.66 8.90 -10.89
CA PRO A 482 3.29 8.91 -10.41
C PRO A 482 2.91 7.53 -9.83
N LEU A 483 2.09 7.54 -8.79
CA LEU A 483 1.54 6.31 -8.20
C LEU A 483 0.10 6.11 -8.73
N PRO A 484 -0.13 5.21 -9.70
CA PRO A 484 -1.45 5.01 -10.30
C PRO A 484 -2.39 4.28 -9.32
N SER A 485 -2.96 5.01 -8.37
CA SER A 485 -3.81 4.47 -7.30
C SER A 485 -5.11 3.84 -7.79
N GLY A 486 -5.53 4.16 -9.02
CA GLY A 486 -6.62 3.47 -9.70
C GLY A 486 -6.42 1.95 -9.77
N VAL A 487 -5.17 1.47 -9.76
CA VAL A 487 -4.82 0.04 -9.74
C VAL A 487 -5.28 -0.65 -8.44
N LEU A 488 -5.39 0.09 -7.33
CA LEU A 488 -5.83 -0.43 -6.04
C LEU A 488 -7.36 -0.51 -5.91
N MET A 489 -8.12 0.13 -6.80
CA MET A 489 -9.58 0.18 -6.69
C MET A 489 -10.26 -1.20 -6.59
N PRO A 490 -9.87 -2.23 -7.37
CA PRO A 490 -10.45 -3.56 -7.22
C PRO A 490 -10.22 -4.15 -5.82
N GLN A 491 -9.03 -3.92 -5.24
CA GLN A 491 -8.71 -4.35 -3.88
C GLN A 491 -9.53 -3.57 -2.85
N LEU A 492 -9.64 -2.25 -2.98
CA LEU A 492 -10.44 -1.43 -2.06
C LEU A 492 -11.92 -1.84 -2.04
N ILE A 493 -12.51 -2.13 -3.21
CA ILE A 493 -13.89 -2.63 -3.32
C ILE A 493 -14.01 -4.02 -2.68
N SER A 494 -13.05 -4.92 -2.93
CA SER A 494 -13.03 -6.25 -2.30
C SER A 494 -12.93 -6.15 -0.78
N ASN A 495 -12.05 -5.29 -0.26
CA ASN A 495 -11.88 -5.03 1.16
C ASN A 495 -13.17 -4.46 1.79
N ALA A 496 -13.81 -3.48 1.14
CA ALA A 496 -15.10 -2.95 1.57
C ALA A 496 -16.18 -4.04 1.64
N TRP A 497 -16.21 -4.96 0.67
CA TRP A 497 -17.15 -6.09 0.65
C TRP A 497 -16.88 -7.12 1.75
N HIS A 498 -15.61 -7.33 2.10
CA HIS A 498 -15.20 -8.29 3.12
C HIS A 498 -15.23 -7.72 4.54
N LEU A 499 -15.36 -6.39 4.71
CA LEU A 499 -15.28 -5.73 6.02
C LEU A 499 -16.13 -6.39 7.11
N SER A 500 -17.43 -6.63 6.87
CA SER A 500 -18.30 -7.24 7.89
C SER A 500 -17.84 -8.64 8.30
N ARG A 501 -17.27 -9.40 7.36
CA ARG A 501 -16.70 -10.73 7.62
C ARG A 501 -15.38 -10.64 8.38
N ASP A 502 -14.54 -9.65 8.08
CA ASP A 502 -13.28 -9.40 8.77
C ASP A 502 -13.52 -8.94 10.22
N VAL A 503 -14.50 -8.05 10.43
CA VAL A 503 -15.00 -7.68 11.76
C VAL A 503 -15.46 -8.91 12.52
N ALA A 504 -16.34 -9.72 11.93
CA ALA A 504 -16.87 -10.93 12.58
C ALA A 504 -15.80 -11.97 12.92
N ARG A 505 -14.68 -11.99 12.18
CA ARG A 505 -13.56 -12.92 12.38
C ARG A 505 -12.41 -12.32 13.19
N ASN A 506 -12.56 -11.10 13.66
CA ASN A 506 -11.52 -10.31 14.31
C ASN A 506 -10.20 -10.28 13.51
N LYS A 507 -10.29 -10.04 12.20
CA LYS A 507 -9.13 -9.96 11.30
C LYS A 507 -8.88 -8.52 10.82
N PRO A 508 -7.62 -8.13 10.61
CA PRO A 508 -7.31 -6.87 9.98
C PRO A 508 -7.65 -6.92 8.49
N THR A 509 -8.14 -5.80 7.95
CA THR A 509 -8.35 -5.61 6.51
C THR A 509 -7.11 -4.92 5.95
N LEU A 510 -6.29 -5.67 5.21
CA LEU A 510 -4.97 -5.24 4.78
C LEU A 510 -4.97 -4.66 3.36
N LEU A 511 -4.08 -3.71 3.14
CA LEU A 511 -3.80 -3.11 1.83
C LEU A 511 -2.43 -3.57 1.33
N ARG A 512 -2.33 -3.95 0.05
CA ARG A 512 -1.06 -4.29 -0.60
C ARG A 512 -0.74 -3.23 -1.62
N LEU A 513 0.37 -2.53 -1.44
CA LEU A 513 0.72 -1.39 -2.30
C LEU A 513 1.59 -1.78 -3.50
N ALA A 514 2.22 -2.97 -3.48
CA ALA A 514 3.10 -3.43 -4.54
C ALA A 514 2.50 -3.34 -5.96
N PRO A 515 1.21 -3.66 -6.20
CA PRO A 515 0.61 -3.51 -7.53
C PRO A 515 0.62 -2.06 -8.06
N ALA A 516 0.37 -1.08 -7.19
CA ALA A 516 0.36 0.34 -7.58
C ALA A 516 1.78 0.83 -7.89
N TYR A 517 2.75 0.51 -7.03
CA TYR A 517 4.16 0.86 -7.25
C TYR A 517 4.74 0.19 -8.50
N SER A 518 4.41 -1.08 -8.73
CA SER A 518 4.84 -1.80 -9.94
C SER A 518 4.27 -1.16 -11.21
N ALA A 519 2.98 -0.80 -11.21
CA ALA A 519 2.36 -0.10 -12.33
C ALA A 519 2.95 1.32 -12.56
N GLY A 520 3.32 2.01 -11.48
CA GLY A 520 4.05 3.28 -11.56
C GLY A 520 5.44 3.11 -12.20
N LEU A 521 6.19 2.09 -11.78
CA LEU A 521 7.53 1.79 -12.30
C LEU A 521 7.49 1.41 -13.79
N ASP A 522 6.50 0.63 -14.18
CA ASP A 522 6.19 0.30 -15.57
C ASP A 522 5.92 1.56 -16.41
N THR A 523 5.20 2.53 -15.84
CA THR A 523 4.91 3.80 -16.51
C THR A 523 6.19 4.59 -16.74
N VAL A 524 7.09 4.64 -15.76
CA VAL A 524 8.43 5.26 -15.91
C VAL A 524 9.22 4.60 -17.03
N SER A 525 9.18 3.26 -17.08
CA SER A 525 9.92 2.48 -18.08
C SER A 525 9.41 2.69 -19.51
N ARG A 526 8.08 2.85 -19.69
CA ARG A 526 7.43 3.05 -21.00
C ARG A 526 7.47 4.49 -21.48
N ASN A 527 7.34 5.46 -20.58
CA ASN A 527 7.23 6.89 -20.89
C ASN A 527 8.49 7.67 -20.49
N ARG A 528 9.67 7.17 -20.89
CA ARG A 528 10.97 7.75 -20.52
C ARG A 528 11.07 9.25 -20.83
N SER A 529 10.48 9.74 -21.91
CA SER A 529 10.54 11.16 -22.27
C SER A 529 9.85 12.11 -21.27
N GLN A 530 8.90 11.62 -20.46
CA GLN A 530 8.16 12.44 -19.49
C GLN A 530 8.53 12.17 -18.03
N THR A 531 9.19 11.04 -17.77
CA THR A 531 9.45 10.56 -16.39
C THR A 531 10.91 10.17 -16.16
N ALA A 532 11.80 10.35 -17.15
CA ALA A 532 13.24 10.07 -16.98
C ALA A 532 13.85 10.83 -15.81
N ASP A 533 13.39 12.05 -15.55
CA ASP A 533 13.96 12.89 -14.48
C ASP A 533 13.57 12.41 -13.07
N ALA A 534 12.57 11.53 -12.95
CA ALA A 534 12.22 10.86 -11.70
C ALA A 534 13.16 9.69 -11.39
N VAL A 535 13.92 9.19 -12.37
CA VAL A 535 14.89 8.12 -12.15
C VAL A 535 16.06 8.69 -11.36
N ILE A 536 16.44 8.02 -10.27
CA ILE A 536 17.60 8.40 -9.48
C ILE A 536 18.85 8.13 -10.34
N ALA A 537 19.64 9.17 -10.56
CA ALA A 537 20.88 9.11 -11.34
C ALA A 537 22.01 8.43 -10.54
N SER A 538 21.81 7.14 -10.21
CA SER A 538 22.71 6.36 -9.37
C SER A 538 24.13 6.28 -9.93
N GLU A 539 24.33 6.43 -11.24
CA GLU A 539 25.64 6.54 -11.88
C GLU A 539 26.48 7.73 -11.38
N LYS A 540 25.85 8.74 -10.76
CA LYS A 540 26.55 9.91 -10.18
C LYS A 540 27.00 9.70 -8.74
N ILE A 541 26.53 8.64 -8.06
CA ILE A 541 26.91 8.36 -6.67
C ILE A 541 28.38 7.90 -6.65
N ALA A 542 29.28 8.60 -5.99
CA ALA A 542 30.72 8.28 -6.11
C ALA A 542 31.13 6.98 -5.38
N CYS A 543 30.43 6.61 -4.30
CA CYS A 543 30.80 5.50 -3.43
C CYS A 543 30.19 4.14 -3.83
N PRO A 544 30.77 3.01 -3.39
CA PRO A 544 30.17 1.68 -3.51
C PRO A 544 28.77 1.61 -2.87
N ILE A 545 27.87 0.86 -3.50
CA ILE A 545 26.50 0.66 -3.02
C ILE A 545 26.24 -0.81 -2.68
N LEU A 546 25.76 -1.06 -1.46
CA LEU A 546 25.11 -2.32 -1.07
C LEU A 546 23.59 -2.14 -1.11
N CYS A 547 22.92 -2.81 -2.02
CA CYS A 547 21.47 -2.98 -1.98
C CYS A 547 21.10 -4.28 -1.26
N VAL A 548 20.07 -4.25 -0.42
CA VAL A 548 19.46 -5.45 0.14
C VAL A 548 17.95 -5.42 -0.13
N SER A 549 17.39 -6.52 -0.64
CA SER A 549 15.96 -6.63 -0.94
C SER A 549 15.41 -8.00 -0.53
N GLY A 550 14.08 -8.06 -0.37
CA GLY A 550 13.32 -9.29 -0.15
C GLY A 550 12.45 -9.63 -1.35
N SER A 551 12.37 -10.91 -1.73
CA SER A 551 11.58 -11.34 -2.89
C SER A 551 10.05 -11.34 -2.65
N ASP A 552 9.61 -11.27 -1.39
CA ASP A 552 8.21 -11.23 -0.94
C ASP A 552 7.80 -9.83 -0.44
N ASP A 553 8.37 -8.77 -1.02
CA ASP A 553 8.02 -7.38 -0.70
C ASP A 553 6.61 -7.02 -1.22
N HIS A 554 5.65 -6.86 -0.30
CA HIS A 554 4.27 -6.49 -0.63
C HIS A 554 4.02 -4.96 -0.64
N LEU A 555 5.03 -4.15 -0.30
CA LEU A 555 4.92 -2.69 -0.35
C LEU A 555 5.30 -2.17 -1.74
N TRP A 556 6.48 -2.51 -2.25
CA TRP A 556 6.96 -2.06 -3.57
C TRP A 556 7.98 -3.03 -4.18
N PRO A 557 8.28 -2.98 -5.49
CA PRO A 557 9.19 -3.95 -6.12
C PRO A 557 10.67 -3.62 -5.84
N SER A 558 11.11 -3.77 -4.58
CA SER A 558 12.46 -3.35 -4.14
C SER A 558 13.60 -4.10 -4.82
N GLU A 559 13.45 -5.39 -5.11
CA GLU A 559 14.46 -6.18 -5.83
C GLU A 559 14.71 -5.64 -7.25
N GLN A 560 13.62 -5.38 -8.00
CA GLN A 560 13.70 -4.81 -9.34
C GLN A 560 14.33 -3.41 -9.31
N MET A 561 14.00 -2.60 -8.30
CA MET A 561 14.55 -1.26 -8.14
C MET A 561 16.02 -1.27 -7.72
N ALA A 562 16.45 -2.20 -6.88
CA ALA A 562 17.85 -2.42 -6.55
C ALA A 562 18.67 -2.76 -7.81
N ASP A 563 18.17 -3.66 -8.67
CA ASP A 563 18.82 -4.02 -9.92
C ASP A 563 18.91 -2.85 -10.90
N ALA A 564 17.86 -2.02 -10.96
CA ALA A 564 17.87 -0.81 -11.77
C ALA A 564 18.92 0.21 -11.28
N LEU A 565 19.09 0.38 -9.96
CA LEU A 565 20.11 1.28 -9.40
C LEU A 565 21.52 0.81 -9.75
N LEU A 566 21.84 -0.46 -9.54
CA LEU A 566 23.20 -0.98 -9.74
C LEU A 566 23.53 -1.16 -11.23
N GLY A 567 22.56 -1.55 -12.05
CA GLY A 567 22.72 -1.74 -13.48
C GLY A 567 23.15 -0.46 -14.23
N ARG A 568 22.85 0.73 -13.69
CA ARG A 568 23.29 2.02 -14.23
C ARG A 568 24.75 2.36 -13.92
N ARG A 569 25.31 1.78 -12.85
CA ARG A 569 26.65 2.10 -12.34
C ARG A 569 27.74 1.22 -12.96
N GLN A 570 27.43 -0.06 -13.15
CA GLN A 570 28.40 -1.08 -13.60
C GLN A 570 29.71 -1.13 -12.78
N SER A 571 29.63 -0.77 -11.49
CA SER A 571 30.77 -0.83 -10.57
C SER A 571 30.94 -2.24 -10.00
N GLN A 572 32.17 -2.75 -9.98
CA GLN A 572 32.50 -4.04 -9.36
C GLN A 572 32.44 -4.02 -7.83
N ALA A 573 32.45 -2.82 -7.23
CA ALA A 573 32.35 -2.66 -5.78
C ALA A 573 30.90 -2.70 -5.28
N ASP A 574 29.93 -2.56 -6.18
CA ASP A 574 28.51 -2.61 -5.82
C ASP A 574 28.06 -4.05 -5.58
N ARG A 575 27.16 -4.24 -4.60
CA ARG A 575 26.64 -5.55 -4.21
C ARG A 575 25.11 -5.50 -4.10
N HIS A 576 24.44 -6.59 -4.49
CA HIS A 576 23.02 -6.80 -4.23
C HIS A 576 22.80 -8.13 -3.51
N ILE A 577 22.38 -8.06 -2.25
CA ILE A 577 21.95 -9.21 -1.46
C ILE A 577 20.43 -9.35 -1.61
N ARG A 578 19.98 -10.53 -2.03
CA ARG A 578 18.57 -10.88 -2.20
C ARG A 578 18.21 -11.95 -1.19
N TYR A 579 17.23 -11.68 -0.35
CA TYR A 579 16.70 -12.67 0.58
C TYR A 579 15.39 -13.24 0.03
N ASP A 580 15.44 -14.52 -0.34
CA ASP A 580 14.24 -15.22 -0.80
C ASP A 580 13.22 -15.36 0.34
N GLY A 581 11.96 -15.04 0.07
CA GLY A 581 10.86 -15.07 1.04
C GLY A 581 10.90 -13.94 2.08
N ALA A 582 11.86 -13.02 2.05
CA ALA A 582 11.86 -11.87 2.94
C ALA A 582 10.96 -10.74 2.42
N GLY A 583 10.44 -9.94 3.35
CA GLY A 583 9.50 -8.86 3.06
C GLY A 583 10.15 -7.49 2.94
N HIS A 584 9.32 -6.44 3.00
CA HIS A 584 9.76 -5.06 2.82
C HIS A 584 10.68 -4.55 3.94
N LEU A 585 10.35 -4.79 5.22
CA LEU A 585 11.05 -4.13 6.33
C LEU A 585 12.23 -4.93 6.88
N LEU A 586 13.33 -4.93 6.13
CA LEU A 586 14.59 -5.57 6.51
C LEU A 586 15.35 -4.71 7.53
N ARG A 587 15.40 -5.15 8.79
CA ARG A 587 16.08 -4.42 9.89
C ARG A 587 16.99 -5.33 10.71
N PRO A 588 18.17 -4.87 11.15
CA PRO A 588 19.07 -5.67 11.98
C PRO A 588 18.43 -6.19 13.27
N GLY A 589 18.51 -7.50 13.48
CA GLY A 589 18.13 -8.16 14.72
C GLY A 589 17.18 -9.34 14.52
N LEU A 590 17.12 -10.18 15.55
CA LEU A 590 16.27 -11.36 15.62
C LEU A 590 14.99 -11.03 16.40
N TYR A 591 13.87 -10.89 15.69
CA TYR A 591 12.58 -10.51 16.28
C TYR A 591 11.46 -11.44 15.81
N PRO A 592 10.31 -11.48 16.52
CA PRO A 592 9.08 -12.07 16.01
C PRO A 592 8.74 -11.52 14.63
N SER A 593 8.45 -12.43 13.69
CA SER A 593 8.19 -12.09 12.29
C SER A 593 6.90 -12.67 11.73
N GLN A 594 6.06 -13.30 12.58
CA GLN A 594 4.73 -13.82 12.21
C GLN A 594 3.76 -12.75 11.71
N VAL A 595 4.01 -11.48 12.05
CA VAL A 595 3.21 -10.33 11.60
C VAL A 595 4.17 -9.30 11.01
N GLN A 596 4.03 -9.04 9.70
CA GLN A 596 4.74 -8.01 8.95
C GLN A 596 3.72 -7.01 8.38
N VAL A 597 3.06 -6.28 9.28
CA VAL A 597 2.01 -5.32 8.96
C VAL A 597 2.31 -4.03 9.70
N VAL A 598 2.15 -2.89 9.06
CA VAL A 598 2.23 -1.57 9.72
C VAL A 598 1.02 -0.74 9.30
N GLY A 599 0.21 -0.29 10.27
CA GLY A 599 -0.90 0.62 9.99
C GLY A 599 -1.93 0.08 8.97
N GLY A 600 -2.11 -1.24 8.91
CA GLY A 600 -3.00 -1.90 7.95
C GLY A 600 -2.41 -2.13 6.56
N ILE A 601 -1.12 -1.86 6.36
CA ILE A 601 -0.39 -2.18 5.13
C ILE A 601 0.36 -3.50 5.32
N ASP A 602 0.18 -4.42 4.38
CA ASP A 602 0.90 -5.69 4.31
C ASP A 602 2.31 -5.46 3.72
N LEU A 603 3.34 -5.75 4.51
CA LEU A 603 4.75 -5.58 4.13
C LEU A 603 5.35 -6.85 3.52
N GLY A 604 4.63 -7.98 3.58
CA GLY A 604 5.09 -9.28 3.11
C GLY A 604 6.25 -9.87 3.92
N GLY A 605 6.71 -11.04 3.50
CA GLY A 605 7.73 -11.81 4.18
C GLY A 605 7.17 -13.05 4.86
N GLN A 606 7.72 -14.21 4.49
CA GLN A 606 7.52 -15.46 5.19
C GLN A 606 8.26 -15.40 6.53
N PRO A 607 7.65 -15.80 7.66
CA PRO A 607 8.21 -15.51 8.99
C PRO A 607 9.65 -16.00 9.18
N ARG A 608 9.95 -17.23 8.78
CA ARG A 608 11.28 -17.83 8.98
C ARG A 608 12.31 -17.12 8.12
N GLU A 609 12.03 -16.98 6.83
CA GLU A 609 12.88 -16.37 5.82
C GLU A 609 13.19 -14.92 6.16
N HIS A 610 12.16 -14.15 6.53
CA HIS A 610 12.30 -12.77 6.99
C HIS A 610 13.14 -12.67 8.28
N GLY A 611 12.89 -13.55 9.25
CA GLY A 611 13.65 -13.57 10.51
C GLY A 611 15.14 -13.89 10.30
N MET A 612 15.45 -14.87 9.44
CA MET A 612 16.83 -15.22 9.08
C MET A 612 17.53 -14.08 8.33
N ALA A 613 16.83 -13.42 7.40
CA ALA A 613 17.35 -12.25 6.71
C ALA A 613 17.75 -11.15 7.71
N CYS A 614 16.85 -10.80 8.63
CA CYS A 614 17.09 -9.76 9.63
C CYS A 614 18.24 -10.08 10.60
N LEU A 615 18.41 -11.35 10.97
CA LEU A 615 19.53 -11.80 11.80
C LEU A 615 20.88 -11.62 11.07
N ALA A 616 20.94 -11.92 9.77
CA ALA A 616 22.18 -11.83 8.99
C ALA A 616 22.60 -10.39 8.64
N LEU A 617 21.67 -9.43 8.66
CA LEU A 617 21.92 -8.05 8.18
C LEU A 617 23.09 -7.35 8.86
N THR A 618 23.27 -7.50 10.18
CA THR A 618 24.36 -6.82 10.89
C THR A 618 25.73 -7.25 10.34
N ASP A 619 25.91 -8.54 10.09
CA ASP A 619 27.16 -9.09 9.56
C ASP A 619 27.38 -8.67 8.11
N GLU A 620 26.33 -8.68 7.28
CA GLU A 620 26.43 -8.25 5.88
C GLU A 620 26.76 -6.76 5.75
N ILE A 621 26.10 -5.91 6.54
CA ILE A 621 26.34 -4.47 6.56
C ILE A 621 27.77 -4.20 7.02
N THR A 622 28.18 -4.76 8.17
CA THR A 622 29.52 -4.53 8.71
C THR A 622 30.61 -5.05 7.78
N GLY A 623 30.46 -6.27 7.24
CA GLY A 623 31.41 -6.82 6.26
C GLY A 623 31.53 -5.97 5.00
N PHE A 624 30.44 -5.39 4.51
CA PHE A 624 30.49 -4.44 3.39
C PHE A 624 31.23 -3.15 3.77
N LEU A 625 30.88 -2.54 4.91
CA LEU A 625 31.53 -1.32 5.38
C LEU A 625 33.03 -1.52 5.63
N ASP A 626 33.43 -2.67 6.12
CA ASP A 626 34.84 -3.03 6.35
C ASP A 626 35.63 -3.06 5.05
N SER A 627 35.02 -3.54 3.96
CA SER A 627 35.64 -3.56 2.63
C SER A 627 35.64 -2.20 1.95
N ALA A 628 34.59 -1.41 2.11
CA ALA A 628 34.40 -0.14 1.42
C ALA A 628 35.11 1.04 2.10
N LEU A 629 35.33 0.97 3.42
CA LEU A 629 35.98 2.00 4.23
C LEU A 629 37.37 1.57 4.75
N ALA A 630 37.94 0.52 4.17
CA ALA A 630 39.24 -0.06 4.55
C ALA A 630 40.39 0.97 4.56
#